data_AF-A0A6A6TZ84-F1
#
_entry.id   AF-A0A6A6TZ84-F1
#
_cell.length_a   1.000
_cell.length_b   1.000
_cell.length_c   1.000
_cell.angle_alpha   90.00
_cell.angle_beta   90.00
_cell.angle_gamma   90.00
#
_symmetry.space_group_name_H-M   'P 1'
#
loop_
_entity.id
_entity.type
_entity.pdbx_description
1 polymer ?
#
loop_
_entity_poly.entity_id
_entity_poly.type
_entity_poly.pdbx_seq_one_letter_code
_entity_poly.pdbx_strand_id
1 'polypeptide(L)'
;MPSTSYLLALPLELQEEIIGHLPFPAVVILKMTCAYFNGIIKPLTHQQLLDAEETDICKQTDSYACRYCLRLRPASKFADNMLKRRKSRYGGDVHRRFCIGCGIQSVPGSTRYSRGSQIFIGGVCHVICFRCGIFKKGATEDKTQSKCLLCLADFERDNLNRLRRKQALQKAERTENREEPSFPDYDDSDEMPDSPDYDWQAEDWDQAFYV
;
A
#
# COMPACT_ATOMS: atom_id res chain seq x y z
N MET A 1 -27.46 -4.93 -34.72
CA MET A 1 -27.32 -3.72 -35.56
C MET A 1 -26.63 -2.66 -34.71
N PRO A 2 -25.40 -2.21 -35.02
CA PRO A 2 -24.80 -1.11 -34.28
C PRO A 2 -25.58 0.17 -34.59
N SER A 3 -26.18 0.78 -33.56
CA SER A 3 -26.85 2.07 -33.68
C SER A 3 -25.81 3.12 -34.04
N THR A 4 -25.79 3.56 -35.30
CA THR A 4 -24.97 4.69 -35.74
C THR A 4 -25.33 5.89 -34.89
N SER A 5 -24.37 6.40 -34.12
CA SER A 5 -24.56 7.58 -33.27
C SER A 5 -24.68 8.81 -34.19
N TYR A 6 -25.91 9.16 -34.57
CA TYR A 6 -26.21 10.25 -35.52
C TYR A 6 -25.53 11.57 -35.12
N LEU A 7 -25.35 11.83 -33.83
CA LEU A 7 -24.69 13.02 -33.31
C LEU A 7 -23.20 13.11 -33.72
N LEU A 8 -22.48 11.97 -33.78
CA LEU A 8 -21.06 11.93 -34.17
C LEU A 8 -20.85 12.05 -35.69
N ALA A 9 -21.91 11.87 -36.49
CA ALA A 9 -21.86 12.01 -37.94
C ALA A 9 -22.10 13.45 -38.42
N LEU A 10 -22.52 14.35 -37.53
CA LEU A 10 -22.74 15.76 -37.84
C LEU A 10 -21.41 16.52 -37.94
N PRO A 11 -21.31 17.54 -38.82
CA PRO A 11 -20.22 18.52 -38.78
C PRO A 11 -20.08 19.17 -37.39
N LEU A 12 -18.85 19.59 -37.04
CA LEU A 12 -18.52 20.12 -35.72
C LEU A 12 -19.37 21.34 -35.37
N GLU A 13 -19.65 22.22 -36.33
CA GLU A 13 -20.43 23.44 -36.15
C GLU A 13 -21.85 23.13 -35.68
N LEU A 14 -22.48 22.10 -36.27
CA LEU A 14 -23.81 21.65 -35.86
C LEU A 14 -23.79 21.00 -34.48
N GLN A 15 -22.71 20.29 -34.14
CA GLN A 15 -22.58 19.72 -32.80
C GLN A 15 -22.42 20.81 -31.74
N GLU A 16 -21.60 21.83 -32.00
CA GLU A 16 -21.42 22.98 -31.10
C GLU A 16 -22.73 23.75 -30.90
N GLU A 17 -23.50 23.97 -31.97
CA GLU A 17 -24.82 24.60 -31.89
C GLU A 17 -25.78 23.76 -31.03
N ILE A 18 -25.88 22.44 -31.28
CA ILE A 18 -26.72 21.54 -30.46
C ILE A 18 -26.29 21.58 -29.00
N ILE A 19 -24.98 21.51 -28.71
CA ILE A 19 -24.43 21.59 -27.37
C ILE A 19 -24.79 22.92 -26.69
N GLY A 20 -24.77 24.03 -27.45
CA GLY A 20 -25.13 25.37 -26.96
C GLY A 20 -26.57 25.48 -26.46
N HIS A 21 -27.49 24.68 -27.01
CA HIS A 21 -28.90 24.63 -26.60
C HIS A 21 -29.20 23.60 -25.50
N LEU A 22 -28.23 22.76 -25.12
CA LEU A 22 -28.44 21.77 -24.07
C LEU A 22 -28.48 22.44 -22.68
N PRO A 23 -29.43 22.04 -21.80
CA PRO A 23 -29.42 22.50 -20.43
C PRO A 23 -28.17 21.99 -19.71
N PHE A 24 -27.72 22.71 -18.68
CA PHE A 24 -26.46 22.42 -17.99
C PHE A 24 -26.27 20.95 -17.57
N PRO A 25 -27.25 20.25 -16.96
CA PRO A 25 -27.11 18.84 -16.63
C PRO A 25 -26.85 17.95 -17.86
N ALA A 26 -27.49 18.24 -19.00
CA ALA A 26 -27.32 17.48 -20.24
C ALA A 26 -25.91 17.68 -20.82
N VAL A 27 -25.37 18.91 -20.76
CA VAL A 27 -23.99 19.20 -21.17
C VAL A 27 -22.99 18.38 -20.34
N VAL A 28 -23.19 18.32 -19.03
CA VAL A 28 -22.32 17.54 -18.13
C VAL A 28 -22.35 16.06 -18.49
N ILE A 29 -23.54 15.49 -18.67
CA ILE A 29 -23.72 14.08 -19.03
C ILE A 29 -23.03 13.80 -20.36
N LEU A 30 -23.27 14.63 -21.38
CA LEU A 30 -22.65 14.49 -22.69
C LEU A 30 -21.12 14.55 -22.60
N LYS A 31 -20.58 15.44 -21.75
CA LYS A 31 -19.13 15.55 -21.50
C LYS A 31 -18.54 14.31 -20.81
N MET A 32 -19.37 13.53 -20.09
CA MET A 32 -18.97 12.30 -19.40
C MET A 32 -19.07 11.05 -20.27
N THR A 33 -19.85 11.06 -21.37
CA THR A 33 -20.08 9.85 -22.17
C THR A 33 -18.87 9.42 -23.00
N CYS A 34 -18.16 10.36 -23.65
CA CYS A 34 -17.02 10.02 -24.50
C CYS A 34 -15.89 11.06 -24.46
N ALA A 35 -14.68 10.62 -24.85
CA ALA A 35 -13.50 11.49 -24.88
C ALA A 35 -13.61 12.62 -25.92
N TYR A 36 -14.35 12.39 -27.00
CA TYR A 36 -14.56 13.38 -28.07
C TYR A 36 -15.38 14.57 -27.58
N PHE A 37 -16.58 14.35 -27.02
CA PHE A 37 -17.39 15.41 -26.40
C PHE A 37 -16.69 16.06 -25.22
N ASN A 38 -15.87 15.31 -24.48
CA ASN A 38 -15.05 15.89 -23.43
C ASN A 38 -14.11 16.99 -23.94
N GLY A 39 -13.53 16.78 -25.13
CA GLY A 39 -12.59 17.69 -25.79
C GLY A 39 -13.26 18.89 -26.45
N ILE A 40 -14.41 18.71 -27.12
CA ILE A 40 -15.08 19.82 -27.83
C ILE A 40 -15.90 20.71 -26.90
N ILE A 41 -16.53 20.14 -25.86
CA ILE A 41 -17.30 20.94 -24.90
C ILE A 41 -16.32 21.77 -24.07
N LYS A 42 -16.59 23.08 -23.94
CA LYS A 42 -15.79 24.00 -23.12
C LYS A 42 -15.44 23.41 -21.74
N PRO A 43 -14.23 23.62 -21.21
CA PRO A 43 -13.88 23.19 -19.86
C PRO A 43 -14.85 23.78 -18.84
N LEU A 44 -15.39 22.93 -17.98
CA LEU A 44 -16.29 23.36 -16.91
C LEU A 44 -15.48 23.96 -15.77
N THR A 45 -16.01 25.02 -15.16
CA THR A 45 -15.42 25.57 -13.94
C THR A 45 -15.63 24.61 -12.77
N HIS A 46 -14.82 24.74 -11.73
CA HIS A 46 -15.00 23.91 -10.54
C HIS A 46 -16.38 24.10 -9.89
N GLN A 47 -16.89 25.34 -9.88
CA GLN A 47 -18.21 25.63 -9.33
C GLN A 47 -19.31 24.91 -10.11
N GLN A 48 -19.27 24.97 -11.44
CA GLN A 48 -20.20 24.24 -12.30
C GLN A 48 -20.17 22.73 -12.00
N LEU A 49 -19.00 22.14 -11.77
CA LEU A 49 -18.92 20.72 -11.42
C LEU A 49 -19.53 20.40 -10.05
N LEU A 50 -19.50 21.33 -9.10
CA LEU A 50 -20.19 21.20 -7.82
C LEU A 50 -21.71 21.27 -7.99
N ASP A 51 -22.19 22.23 -8.79
CA ASP A 51 -23.61 22.34 -9.10
C ASP A 51 -24.10 21.07 -9.84
N ALA A 52 -23.26 20.51 -10.71
CA ALA A 52 -23.53 19.25 -11.40
C ALA A 52 -23.60 18.05 -10.46
N GLU A 53 -22.81 18.04 -9.39
CA GLU A 53 -22.84 17.01 -8.36
C GLU A 53 -24.21 16.94 -7.64
N GLU A 54 -24.98 18.02 -7.63
CA GLU A 54 -26.33 18.05 -7.04
C GLU A 54 -27.39 17.42 -7.94
N THR A 55 -27.09 17.16 -9.21
CA THR A 55 -28.02 16.50 -10.15
C THR A 55 -28.29 15.05 -9.76
N ASP A 56 -29.51 14.57 -10.00
CA ASP A 56 -29.93 13.21 -9.62
C ASP A 56 -29.08 12.12 -10.27
N ILE A 57 -28.62 12.36 -11.50
CA ILE A 57 -27.76 11.41 -12.23
C ILE A 57 -26.39 11.28 -11.56
N CYS A 58 -25.82 12.40 -11.09
CA CYS A 58 -24.55 12.38 -10.35
C CYS A 58 -24.72 11.76 -8.95
N LYS A 59 -25.88 11.93 -8.32
CA LYS A 59 -26.22 11.25 -7.06
C LYS A 59 -26.37 9.74 -7.25
N GLN A 60 -27.08 9.30 -8.29
CA GLN A 60 -27.27 7.87 -8.60
C GLN A 60 -25.96 7.16 -8.94
N THR A 61 -25.07 7.84 -9.68
CA THR A 61 -23.75 7.29 -10.05
C THR A 61 -22.66 7.51 -9.00
N ASP A 62 -23.02 8.14 -7.88
CA ASP A 62 -22.12 8.57 -6.81
C ASP A 62 -20.85 9.28 -7.32
N SER A 63 -21.06 10.24 -8.22
CA SER A 63 -20.03 11.05 -8.84
C SER A 63 -19.75 12.31 -8.04
N TYR A 64 -18.48 12.73 -8.01
CA TYR A 64 -17.97 13.88 -7.26
C TYR A 64 -17.02 14.73 -8.11
N ALA A 65 -17.00 16.03 -7.87
CA ALA A 65 -16.11 16.96 -8.55
C ALA A 65 -14.66 16.89 -8.02
N CYS A 66 -13.70 16.92 -8.94
CA CYS A 66 -12.28 17.10 -8.60
C CYS A 66 -11.81 18.52 -8.95
N ARG A 67 -11.20 19.19 -7.97
CA ARG A 67 -10.65 20.55 -8.12
C ARG A 67 -9.59 20.68 -9.19
N TYR A 68 -8.74 19.68 -9.37
CA TYR A 68 -7.54 19.82 -10.20
C TYR A 68 -7.78 19.37 -11.65
N CYS A 69 -8.35 18.18 -11.87
CA CYS A 69 -8.61 17.73 -13.23
C CYS A 69 -9.91 18.26 -13.82
N LEU A 70 -10.70 19.04 -13.06
CA LEU A 70 -11.97 19.64 -13.48
C LEU A 70 -12.91 18.61 -14.16
N ARG A 71 -13.04 17.45 -13.52
CA ARG A 71 -13.88 16.33 -13.97
C ARG A 71 -14.69 15.76 -12.82
N LEU A 72 -15.90 15.34 -13.12
CA LEU A 72 -16.67 14.44 -12.27
C LEU A 72 -16.08 13.03 -12.34
N ARG A 73 -15.88 12.41 -11.18
CA ARG A 73 -15.35 11.05 -11.07
C ARG A 73 -16.20 10.28 -10.05
N PRO A 74 -16.36 8.96 -10.21
CA PRO A 74 -17.08 8.16 -9.23
C PRO A 74 -16.35 8.15 -7.88
N ALA A 75 -17.09 7.88 -6.81
CA ALA A 75 -16.59 7.79 -5.43
C ALA A 75 -15.33 6.94 -5.28
N SER A 76 -15.24 5.83 -6.02
CA SER A 76 -14.08 4.92 -6.04
C SER A 76 -12.78 5.55 -6.54
N LYS A 77 -12.83 6.75 -7.12
CA LYS A 77 -11.66 7.54 -7.53
C LYS A 77 -11.27 8.61 -6.52
N PHE A 78 -11.95 8.68 -5.37
CA PHE A 78 -11.61 9.55 -4.26
C PHE A 78 -11.21 8.72 -3.04
N ALA A 79 -10.40 9.33 -2.17
CA ALA A 79 -10.13 8.74 -0.87
C ALA A 79 -11.35 8.92 0.05
N ASP A 80 -11.60 7.99 0.96
CA ASP A 80 -12.69 8.05 1.94
C ASP A 80 -12.73 9.38 2.70
N ASN A 81 -11.55 9.89 3.09
CA ASN A 81 -11.43 11.17 3.79
C ASN A 81 -11.82 12.38 2.93
N MET A 82 -11.89 12.23 1.61
CA MET A 82 -12.40 13.24 0.68
C MET A 82 -13.91 13.17 0.52
N LEU A 83 -14.57 12.09 0.94
CA LEU A 83 -16.02 11.90 0.83
C LEU A 83 -16.74 12.02 2.19
N LYS A 84 -16.00 12.05 3.29
CA LYS A 84 -16.51 12.08 4.67
C LYS A 84 -16.40 13.48 5.30
N ARG A 85 -17.15 13.71 6.38
CA ARG A 85 -17.10 14.91 7.24
C ARG A 85 -17.31 16.20 6.43
N ARG A 86 -16.49 17.24 6.67
CA ARG A 86 -16.59 18.56 6.01
C ARG A 86 -16.38 18.52 4.49
N LYS A 87 -15.86 17.43 3.94
CA LYS A 87 -15.66 17.25 2.49
C LYS A 87 -16.75 16.36 1.85
N SER A 88 -17.76 15.93 2.61
CA SER A 88 -18.91 15.23 2.04
C SER A 88 -19.66 16.12 1.04
N ARG A 89 -20.62 15.55 0.28
CA ARG A 89 -21.41 16.28 -0.74
C ARG A 89 -21.97 17.62 -0.24
N TYR A 90 -22.42 17.66 1.01
CA TYR A 90 -23.04 18.84 1.64
C TYR A 90 -22.12 19.54 2.65
N GLY A 91 -20.82 19.23 2.64
CA GLY A 91 -19.86 19.78 3.60
C GLY A 91 -19.28 21.14 3.16
N GLY A 92 -18.85 21.97 4.12
CA GLY A 92 -18.28 23.29 3.79
C GLY A 92 -16.93 23.26 3.03
N ASP A 93 -16.23 22.14 3.04
CA ASP A 93 -14.93 21.94 2.38
C ASP A 93 -15.00 21.10 1.10
N VAL A 94 -16.20 21.00 0.51
CA VAL A 94 -16.47 20.37 -0.80
C VAL A 94 -15.47 20.82 -1.87
N HIS A 95 -15.17 22.12 -1.91
CA HIS A 95 -14.25 22.73 -2.87
C HIS A 95 -12.77 22.30 -2.72
N ARG A 96 -12.43 21.55 -1.66
CA ARG A 96 -11.08 21.03 -1.40
C ARG A 96 -10.91 19.58 -1.84
N ARG A 97 -11.93 18.96 -2.44
CA ARG A 97 -11.86 17.58 -2.95
C ARG A 97 -10.93 17.46 -4.15
N PHE A 98 -10.23 16.34 -4.20
CA PHE A 98 -9.44 15.93 -5.34
C PHE A 98 -9.42 14.42 -5.47
N CYS A 99 -9.38 13.93 -6.70
CA CYS A 99 -9.30 12.51 -6.97
C CYS A 99 -7.90 11.97 -6.68
N ILE A 100 -7.82 10.66 -6.46
CA ILE A 100 -6.57 9.96 -6.15
C ILE A 100 -5.52 10.17 -7.25
N GLY A 101 -5.94 10.16 -8.52
CA GLY A 101 -5.06 10.43 -9.66
C GLY A 101 -4.36 11.78 -9.54
N CYS A 102 -5.10 12.85 -9.25
CA CYS A 102 -4.51 14.18 -9.04
C CYS A 102 -3.68 14.28 -7.74
N GLY A 103 -4.01 13.46 -6.73
CA GLY A 103 -3.23 13.41 -5.49
C GLY A 103 -1.86 12.73 -5.67
N ILE A 104 -1.77 11.73 -6.55
CA ILE A 104 -0.53 10.98 -6.86
C ILE A 104 0.28 11.70 -7.95
N GLN A 105 -0.37 12.11 -9.04
CA GLN A 105 0.25 12.73 -10.22
C GLN A 105 0.06 14.25 -10.21
N SER A 106 0.35 14.91 -9.10
CA SER A 106 0.23 16.36 -9.09
C SER A 106 1.30 17.00 -9.98
N VAL A 107 1.02 18.21 -10.46
CA VAL A 107 2.01 19.12 -11.04
C VAL A 107 3.24 19.21 -10.10
N PRO A 108 4.48 19.27 -10.62
CA PRO A 108 5.70 19.38 -9.81
C PRO A 108 5.56 20.44 -8.72
N GLY A 109 5.84 20.08 -7.47
CA GLY A 109 5.72 20.97 -6.30
C GLY A 109 4.36 20.96 -5.58
N SER A 110 3.39 20.13 -6.00
CA SER A 110 2.06 20.08 -5.38
C SER A 110 1.57 18.67 -4.99
N THR A 111 2.48 17.69 -4.84
CA THR A 111 2.11 16.30 -4.52
C THR A 111 1.42 16.25 -3.17
N ARG A 112 0.11 15.95 -3.22
CA ARG A 112 -0.72 15.89 -2.01
C ARG A 112 -0.53 14.59 -1.24
N TYR A 113 -0.23 13.50 -1.97
CA TYR A 113 0.17 12.24 -1.37
C TYR A 113 1.66 12.00 -1.61
N SER A 114 2.42 11.99 -0.52
CA SER A 114 3.85 11.66 -0.53
C SER A 114 4.07 10.15 -0.36
N ARG A 115 5.31 9.68 -0.59
CA ARG A 115 5.68 8.30 -0.28
C ARG A 115 5.42 7.99 1.20
N GLY A 116 4.87 6.81 1.45
CA GLY A 116 4.37 6.38 2.75
C GLY A 116 2.94 6.82 3.08
N SER A 117 2.32 7.68 2.25
CA SER A 117 0.93 8.07 2.45
C SER A 117 -0.01 6.88 2.31
N GLN A 118 -0.88 6.71 3.31
CA GLN A 118 -1.98 5.74 3.29
C GLN A 118 -3.27 6.42 2.84
N ILE A 119 -3.98 5.74 1.97
CA ILE A 119 -5.17 6.23 1.27
C ILE A 119 -6.22 5.12 1.35
N PHE A 120 -7.32 5.40 2.03
CA PHE A 120 -8.45 4.48 2.14
C PHE A 120 -9.43 4.74 0.99
N ILE A 121 -9.86 3.68 0.31
CA ILE A 121 -10.80 3.74 -0.81
C ILE A 121 -11.84 2.65 -0.62
N GLY A 122 -13.07 3.05 -0.31
CA GLY A 122 -14.14 2.10 0.01
C GLY A 122 -13.76 1.20 1.19
N GLY A 123 -13.11 1.77 2.21
CA GLY A 123 -12.60 1.03 3.37
C GLY A 123 -11.28 0.26 3.15
N VAL A 124 -10.82 0.08 1.91
CA VAL A 124 -9.58 -0.67 1.63
C VAL A 124 -8.36 0.25 1.70
N CYS A 125 -7.39 -0.12 2.55
CA CYS A 125 -6.12 0.59 2.69
C CYS A 125 -5.23 0.40 1.45
N HIS A 126 -4.86 1.51 0.83
CA HIS A 126 -3.83 1.59 -0.20
C HIS A 126 -2.70 2.49 0.28
N VAL A 127 -1.49 2.28 -0.25
CA VAL A 127 -0.31 3.04 0.14
C VAL A 127 0.52 3.39 -1.08
N ILE A 128 1.08 4.60 -1.10
CA ILE A 128 2.20 4.93 -1.98
C ILE A 128 3.44 4.38 -1.30
N CYS A 129 3.87 3.17 -1.68
CA CYS A 129 4.88 2.45 -0.91
C CYS A 129 6.17 3.27 -0.73
N PHE A 130 6.70 3.33 0.49
CA PHE A 130 7.95 4.05 0.78
C PHE A 130 9.16 3.49 0.02
N ARG A 131 9.21 2.16 -0.19
CA ARG A 131 10.30 1.45 -0.88
C ARG A 131 10.21 1.58 -2.39
N CYS A 132 9.11 1.15 -3.01
CA CYS A 132 8.98 1.14 -4.48
C CYS A 132 8.35 2.41 -5.07
N GLY A 133 7.73 3.28 -4.26
CA GLY A 133 7.06 4.49 -4.74
C GLY A 133 5.75 4.25 -5.50
N ILE A 134 5.34 3.00 -5.69
CA ILE A 134 4.15 2.63 -6.46
C ILE A 134 2.93 2.62 -5.54
N PHE A 135 1.81 3.16 -6.04
CA PHE A 135 0.50 3.07 -5.40
C PHE A 135 -0.05 1.64 -5.52
N LYS A 136 -0.14 0.92 -4.40
CA LYS A 136 -0.64 -0.46 -4.32
C LYS A 136 -1.46 -0.66 -3.05
N LYS A 137 -2.10 -1.83 -2.90
CA LYS A 137 -2.74 -2.22 -1.64
C LYS A 137 -1.72 -2.20 -0.49
N GLY A 138 -2.14 -1.63 0.64
CA GLY A 138 -1.39 -1.65 1.89
C GLY A 138 -1.22 -3.07 2.40
N ALA A 139 -0.16 -3.31 3.17
CA ALA A 139 0.11 -4.63 3.74
C ALA A 139 -0.82 -4.99 4.90
N THR A 140 -1.27 -3.98 5.64
CA THR A 140 -2.19 -4.11 6.77
C THR A 140 -3.18 -2.95 6.76
N GLU A 141 -4.30 -3.14 7.46
CA GLU A 141 -5.24 -2.07 7.78
C GLU A 141 -4.67 -1.13 8.87
N ASP A 142 -3.65 -1.58 9.59
CA ASP A 142 -2.93 -0.80 10.58
C ASP A 142 -2.21 0.40 9.97
N LYS A 143 -2.48 1.57 10.56
CA LYS A 143 -1.96 2.86 10.09
C LYS A 143 -0.44 3.03 10.25
N THR A 144 0.27 2.02 10.73
CA THR A 144 1.71 2.07 11.01
C THR A 144 2.55 1.65 9.81
N GLN A 145 2.00 0.87 8.86
CA GLN A 145 2.78 0.35 7.74
C GLN A 145 2.76 1.28 6.53
N SER A 146 3.94 1.80 6.16
CA SER A 146 4.15 2.67 4.98
C SER A 146 4.58 1.89 3.73
N LYS A 147 4.50 0.55 3.77
CA LYS A 147 4.93 -0.36 2.71
C LYS A 147 3.73 -1.07 2.08
N CYS A 148 3.83 -1.34 0.78
CA CYS A 148 2.87 -2.23 0.13
C CYS A 148 3.10 -3.67 0.58
N LEU A 149 2.10 -4.52 0.38
CA LEU A 149 2.12 -5.94 0.79
C LEU A 149 3.41 -6.67 0.38
N LEU A 150 3.83 -6.49 -0.88
CA LEU A 150 5.04 -7.13 -1.41
C LEU A 150 6.32 -6.61 -0.73
N CYS A 151 6.49 -5.29 -0.65
CA CYS A 151 7.69 -4.72 -0.06
C CYS A 151 7.77 -4.94 1.46
N LEU A 152 6.63 -5.19 2.14
CA LEU A 152 6.63 -5.61 3.53
C LEU A 152 7.14 -7.05 3.65
N ALA A 153 6.58 -7.99 2.86
CA ALA A 153 7.01 -9.38 2.86
C ALA A 153 8.51 -9.53 2.54
N ASP A 154 9.02 -8.75 1.57
CA ASP A 154 10.45 -8.72 1.25
C ASP A 154 11.27 -8.20 2.44
N PHE A 155 10.79 -7.15 3.10
CA PHE A 155 11.48 -6.59 4.26
C PHE A 155 11.52 -7.55 5.45
N GLU A 156 10.43 -8.26 5.71
CA GLU A 156 10.36 -9.28 6.78
C GLU A 156 11.31 -10.44 6.50
N ARG A 157 11.39 -10.89 5.24
CA ARG A 157 12.34 -11.90 4.79
C ARG A 157 13.79 -11.45 4.97
N ASP A 158 14.10 -10.22 4.55
CA ASP A 158 15.43 -9.62 4.72
C ASP A 158 15.81 -9.53 6.21
N ASN A 159 14.86 -9.14 7.07
CA ASN A 159 15.08 -9.04 8.50
C ASN A 159 15.34 -10.41 9.15
N LEU A 160 14.56 -11.43 8.79
CA LEU A 160 14.75 -12.80 9.26
C LEU A 160 16.12 -13.35 8.84
N ASN A 161 16.53 -13.10 7.59
CA ASN A 161 17.85 -13.51 7.10
C ASN A 161 18.98 -12.80 7.86
N ARG A 162 18.83 -11.52 8.19
CA ARG A 162 19.80 -10.78 9.02
C ARG A 162 19.89 -11.34 10.44
N LEU A 163 18.76 -11.70 11.06
CA LEU A 163 18.73 -12.33 12.39
C LEU A 163 19.44 -13.69 12.39
N ARG A 164 19.18 -14.53 11.38
CA ARG A 164 19.85 -15.83 11.21
C ARG A 164 21.35 -15.68 11.07
N ARG A 165 21.83 -14.73 10.27
CA ARG A 165 23.27 -14.45 10.10
C ARG A 165 23.91 -14.03 11.42
N LYS A 166 23.27 -13.14 12.19
CA LYS A 166 23.76 -12.72 13.52
C LYS A 166 23.85 -13.90 14.49
N GLN A 167 22.85 -14.77 14.50
CA GLN A 167 22.86 -15.97 15.36
C GLN A 167 23.94 -16.98 14.96
N ALA A 168 24.17 -17.17 13.65
CA ALA A 168 25.23 -18.05 13.16
C ALA A 168 26.62 -17.54 13.57
N LEU A 169 26.86 -16.23 13.45
CA LEU A 169 28.11 -15.60 13.89
C LEU A 169 28.32 -15.74 15.41
N GLN A 170 27.29 -15.47 16.23
CA GLN A 170 27.38 -15.66 17.68
C GLN A 170 27.63 -17.11 18.09
N LYS A 171 27.11 -18.08 17.34
CA LYS A 171 27.39 -19.50 17.59
C LYS A 171 28.83 -19.86 17.22
N ALA A 172 29.32 -19.38 16.08
CA ALA A 172 30.70 -19.59 15.64
C ALA A 172 31.72 -18.99 16.64
N GLU A 173 31.47 -17.78 17.14
CA GLU A 173 32.30 -17.12 18.16
C GLU A 173 32.30 -17.90 19.49
N ARG A 174 31.16 -18.48 19.89
CA ARG A 174 31.10 -19.35 21.08
C ARG A 174 31.83 -20.68 20.91
N THR A 175 31.84 -21.24 19.70
CA THR A 175 32.60 -22.47 19.44
C THR A 175 34.10 -22.19 19.44
N GLU A 176 34.55 -21.09 18.84
CA GLU A 176 35.96 -20.67 18.82
C GLU A 176 36.49 -20.40 20.25
N ASN A 177 35.72 -19.67 21.06
CA ASN A 177 36.08 -19.42 22.47
C ASN A 177 36.03 -20.65 23.39
N ARG A 178 35.44 -21.78 22.96
CA ARG A 178 35.38 -23.02 23.74
C ARG A 178 36.57 -23.95 23.44
N GLU A 179 37.29 -23.73 22.34
CA GLU A 179 38.36 -24.62 21.87
C GLU A 179 39.76 -24.31 22.44
N GLU A 180 39.89 -23.40 23.42
CA GLU A 180 41.09 -23.31 24.26
C GLU A 180 40.83 -23.83 25.70
N PRO A 181 40.73 -25.15 25.94
CA PRO A 181 41.30 -25.69 27.15
C PRO A 181 42.81 -25.52 27.01
N SER A 182 43.38 -24.50 27.67
CA SER A 182 44.80 -24.50 27.97
C SER A 182 45.09 -25.79 28.72
N PHE A 183 45.60 -26.80 28.02
CA PHE A 183 46.21 -27.92 28.69
C PHE A 183 47.36 -27.30 29.47
N PRO A 184 47.36 -27.32 30.82
CA PRO A 184 48.56 -26.91 31.54
C PRO A 184 49.68 -27.79 30.99
N ASP A 185 50.78 -27.15 30.59
CA ASP A 185 52.02 -27.85 30.29
C ASP A 185 52.34 -28.69 31.54
N TYR A 186 52.02 -29.99 31.47
CA TYR A 186 52.45 -30.94 32.48
C TYR A 186 53.96 -31.01 32.33
N ASP A 187 54.65 -30.29 33.20
CA ASP A 187 56.08 -30.41 33.39
C ASP A 187 56.35 -31.87 33.80
N ASP A 188 57.00 -32.60 32.90
CA ASP A 188 57.24 -34.05 32.94
C ASP A 188 58.35 -34.38 33.94
N SER A 189 58.15 -33.95 35.19
CA SER A 189 59.10 -34.16 36.28
C SER A 189 58.39 -34.29 37.62
N ASP A 190 57.55 -35.32 37.77
CA ASP A 190 57.22 -35.83 39.10
C ASP A 190 57.04 -37.36 39.04
N GLU A 191 57.74 -38.03 39.95
CA GLU A 191 57.84 -39.47 40.13
C GLU A 191 56.47 -40.15 40.14
N MET A 192 56.32 -41.24 39.36
CA MET A 192 55.15 -42.12 39.47
C MET A 192 55.09 -42.71 40.90
N PRO A 193 54.05 -42.42 41.70
CA PRO A 193 53.83 -43.16 42.94
C PRO A 193 53.43 -44.60 42.58
N ASP A 194 54.02 -45.55 43.29
CA ASP A 194 53.76 -46.97 43.15
C ASP A 194 52.26 -47.27 43.19
N SER A 195 51.83 -48.01 42.17
CA SER A 195 50.48 -48.51 41.97
C SER A 195 49.92 -49.17 43.23
N PRO A 196 48.82 -48.67 43.83
CA PRO A 196 48.05 -49.47 44.76
C PRO A 196 47.28 -50.52 43.97
N ASP A 197 47.49 -51.79 44.32
CA ASP A 197 46.73 -52.94 43.84
C ASP A 197 45.21 -52.68 44.01
N TYR A 198 44.55 -52.27 42.93
CA TYR A 198 43.11 -52.18 42.87
C TYR A 198 42.55 -53.58 42.63
N ASP A 199 42.17 -54.23 43.73
CA ASP A 199 41.41 -55.46 43.79
C ASP A 199 39.99 -55.19 43.23
N TRP A 200 39.76 -55.57 41.97
CA TRP A 200 38.43 -55.55 41.35
C TRP A 200 37.60 -56.69 41.93
N GLN A 201 36.99 -56.46 43.09
CA GLN A 201 35.89 -57.29 43.56
C GLN A 201 34.67 -57.01 42.69
N ALA A 202 34.35 -58.00 41.85
CA ALA A 202 33.15 -58.03 41.03
C ALA A 202 31.92 -58.23 41.95
N GLU A 203 31.37 -57.13 42.43
CA GLU A 203 30.06 -57.13 43.10
C GLU A 203 28.94 -57.00 42.04
N ASP A 204 28.45 -58.18 41.66
CA ASP A 204 27.04 -58.58 41.55
C ASP A 204 26.01 -57.45 41.30
N TRP A 205 25.68 -57.22 40.01
CA TRP A 205 24.57 -56.35 39.57
C TRP A 205 23.35 -57.13 39.04
N ASP A 206 23.17 -58.39 39.45
CA ASP A 206 21.97 -59.17 39.13
C ASP A 206 20.93 -59.09 40.26
N GLN A 207 20.22 -57.95 40.36
CA GLN A 207 18.88 -57.91 40.99
C GLN A 207 18.17 -56.55 40.81
N ALA A 208 17.31 -56.45 39.80
CA ALA A 208 16.01 -55.75 39.87
C ALA A 208 15.27 -55.77 38.51
N PHE A 209 14.73 -56.94 38.16
CA PHE A 209 13.50 -57.04 37.36
C PHE A 209 12.51 -57.88 38.18
N TYR A 210 11.21 -57.58 38.07
CA TYR A 210 10.06 -57.88 38.96
C TYR A 210 9.91 -56.81 40.06
N VAL A 211 8.85 -55.97 40.09
CA VAL A 211 7.42 -56.15 39.78
C VAL A 211 6.82 -54.89 39.17
#